data_AF-A0A422NLL7-F1
#
_entry.id   AF-A0A422NLL7-F1
#
_cell.length_a   1.000
_cell.length_b   1.000
_cell.length_c   1.000
_cell.angle_alpha   90.00
_cell.angle_beta   90.00
_cell.angle_gamma   90.00
#
_symmetry.space_group_name_H-M   'P 1'
#
loop_
_entity.id
_entity.type
_entity.pdbx_description
1 polymer ?
#
loop_
_entity_poly.entity_id
_entity_poly.type
_entity_poly.pdbx_seq_one_letter_code
_entity_poly.pdbx_strand_id
1 'polypeptide(L)'
;MSRADRVVIFLDIDGVLLPVPRFTFGGGDLCAQSVRLLQQIVNGCGGAEKVTLILSSTWRNFPEQVRRLNAFVEKTVGGGVPAVAGGTPNGTPKTTVVTYYPDDASERRLVRDRVDEVTRWIHTHVREHPEAIGGRWFAIDDMQLDVDDRMRGHFLKTETETGLTEADVARALELIASFPTPEVAAQAAAAALVDPALKDDEIDILESRCRELSGTVSELQESLRQSRQALEALQSQRLEWERERKEMARRFEDVSFRLARYDFAKKNEALRTALAALESKTGKERHALESRIKVLVDLLRAKKALEKTARKRQKRPQ
;
A
#
# COMPACT_ATOMS: atom_id res chain seq x y z
N MET A 1 17.81 7.38 31.19
CA MET A 1 17.63 5.97 31.60
C MET A 1 18.40 5.09 30.63
N SER A 2 19.09 4.07 31.13
CA SER A 2 19.76 3.09 30.27
C SER A 2 18.72 2.37 29.40
N ARG A 3 19.02 2.15 28.11
CA ARG A 3 18.13 1.37 27.23
C ARG A 3 18.04 -0.09 27.67
N ALA A 4 19.11 -0.62 28.27
CA ALA A 4 19.16 -1.98 28.80
C ALA A 4 18.16 -2.26 29.95
N ASP A 5 17.53 -1.23 30.51
CA ASP A 5 16.47 -1.38 31.52
C ASP A 5 15.08 -1.66 30.90
N ARG A 6 14.97 -1.56 29.57
CA ARG A 6 13.73 -1.82 28.83
C ARG A 6 13.51 -3.32 28.62
N VAL A 7 12.34 -3.63 28.06
CA VAL A 7 11.95 -4.96 27.58
C VAL A 7 11.44 -4.83 26.15
N VAL A 8 11.85 -5.74 25.27
CA VAL A 8 11.26 -5.86 23.92
C VAL A 8 10.18 -6.92 23.92
N ILE A 9 8.99 -6.56 23.44
CA ILE A 9 7.90 -7.51 23.22
C ILE A 9 7.73 -7.68 21.71
N PHE A 10 7.95 -8.91 21.23
CA PHE A 10 7.57 -9.31 19.87
C PHE A 10 6.11 -9.75 19.89
N LEU A 11 5.26 -9.08 19.12
CA LEU A 11 3.82 -9.24 19.20
C LEU A 11 3.25 -9.76 17.89
N ASP A 12 2.65 -10.95 17.92
CA ASP A 12 1.64 -11.32 16.95
C ASP A 12 0.29 -10.67 17.28
N ILE A 13 -0.59 -10.55 16.28
CA ILE A 13 -1.90 -9.92 16.40
C ILE A 13 -3.00 -10.96 16.32
N ASP A 14 -2.91 -11.83 15.31
CA ASP A 14 -3.90 -12.87 15.08
C ASP A 14 -3.74 -13.92 16.18
N GLY A 15 -4.83 -14.30 16.84
CA GLY A 15 -4.77 -15.21 17.98
C GLY A 15 -4.17 -14.63 19.27
N VAL A 16 -3.80 -13.34 19.30
CA VAL A 16 -3.29 -12.65 20.50
C VAL A 16 -4.22 -11.49 20.90
N LEU A 17 -4.30 -10.45 20.07
CA LEU A 17 -5.17 -9.29 20.25
C LEU A 17 -6.44 -9.37 19.40
N LEU A 18 -6.43 -10.21 18.37
CA LEU A 18 -7.52 -10.50 17.49
C LEU A 18 -7.81 -12.00 17.59
N PRO A 19 -8.68 -12.42 18.53
CA PRO A 19 -9.10 -13.81 18.61
C PRO A 19 -9.71 -14.26 17.28
N VAL A 20 -9.26 -15.40 16.75
CA VAL A 20 -9.71 -15.93 15.46
C VAL A 20 -10.52 -17.21 15.70
N PRO A 21 -11.86 -17.14 15.69
CA PRO A 21 -12.69 -18.34 15.78
C PRO A 21 -12.40 -19.29 14.61
N ARG A 22 -12.39 -20.61 14.88
CA ARG A 22 -12.11 -21.67 13.88
C ARG A 22 -12.92 -21.57 12.59
N PHE A 23 -14.09 -20.96 12.63
CA PHE A 23 -15.01 -20.87 11.49
C PHE A 23 -14.94 -19.56 10.70
N THR A 24 -14.14 -18.58 11.15
CA THR A 24 -14.00 -17.27 10.51
C THR A 24 -12.53 -16.94 10.29
N PHE A 25 -11.87 -17.68 9.38
CA PHE A 25 -10.50 -17.37 8.95
C PHE A 25 -10.43 -15.93 8.43
N GLY A 26 -9.65 -15.08 9.11
CA GLY A 26 -9.35 -13.71 8.70
C GLY A 26 -10.44 -12.66 8.97
N GLY A 27 -11.43 -12.97 9.81
CA GLY A 27 -12.64 -12.13 9.98
C GLY A 27 -12.89 -11.53 11.38
N GLY A 28 -11.90 -11.49 12.27
CA GLY A 28 -12.07 -10.98 13.64
C GLY A 28 -11.84 -9.47 13.78
N ASP A 29 -12.39 -8.89 14.86
CA ASP A 29 -12.07 -7.53 15.31
C ASP A 29 -11.08 -7.56 16.48
N LEU A 30 -10.30 -6.49 16.62
CA LEU A 30 -9.42 -6.32 17.78
C LEU A 30 -10.24 -6.36 19.08
N CYS A 31 -9.77 -7.14 20.05
CA CYS A 31 -10.45 -7.34 21.32
C CYS A 31 -9.95 -6.34 22.37
N ALA A 32 -10.85 -5.47 22.84
CA ALA A 32 -10.52 -4.49 23.88
C ALA A 32 -10.04 -5.16 25.18
N GLN A 33 -10.56 -6.35 25.50
CA GLN A 33 -10.12 -7.09 26.69
C GLN A 33 -8.67 -7.58 26.54
N SER A 34 -8.29 -8.14 25.39
CA SER A 34 -6.91 -8.56 25.13
C SER A 34 -5.93 -7.39 25.18
N VAL A 35 -6.34 -6.20 24.72
CA VAL A 35 -5.52 -4.97 24.84
C VAL A 35 -5.34 -4.54 26.29
N ARG A 36 -6.37 -4.66 27.15
CA ARG A 36 -6.23 -4.39 28.60
C ARG A 36 -5.31 -5.39 29.27
N LEU A 37 -5.33 -6.66 28.86
CA LEU A 37 -4.41 -7.67 29.37
C LEU A 37 -2.98 -7.39 28.92
N LEU A 38 -2.76 -6.98 27.67
CA LEU A 38 -1.46 -6.49 27.20
C LEU A 38 -0.98 -5.28 28.03
N GLN A 39 -1.87 -4.35 28.38
CA GLN A 39 -1.52 -3.24 29.28
C GLN A 39 -1.03 -3.73 30.65
N GLN A 40 -1.64 -4.78 31.22
CA GLN A 40 -1.17 -5.36 32.49
C GLN A 40 0.25 -5.94 32.35
N ILE A 41 0.55 -6.60 31.24
CA ILE A 41 1.89 -7.11 30.93
C ILE A 41 2.89 -5.95 30.80
N VAL A 42 2.53 -4.88 30.08
CA VAL A 42 3.36 -3.67 29.94
C VAL A 42 3.62 -2.99 31.29
N ASN A 43 2.60 -2.91 32.15
CA ASN A 43 2.77 -2.41 33.51
C ASN A 43 3.71 -3.30 34.33
N GLY A 44 3.65 -4.62 34.15
CA GLY A 44 4.58 -5.57 34.74
C GLY A 44 6.03 -5.38 34.30
N CYS A 45 6.25 -4.85 33.09
CA CYS A 45 7.58 -4.47 32.60
C CYS A 45 8.08 -3.12 33.17
N GLY A 46 7.28 -2.45 34.00
CA GLY A 46 7.61 -1.14 34.58
C GLY A 46 7.00 0.06 33.84
N GLY A 47 6.07 -0.16 32.90
CA GLY A 47 5.34 0.91 32.21
C GLY A 47 5.66 1.03 30.71
N ALA A 48 4.87 1.83 30.00
CA ALA A 48 4.95 1.97 28.55
C ALA A 48 6.30 2.53 28.07
N GLU A 49 6.96 3.36 28.86
CA GLU A 49 8.28 3.92 28.57
C GLU A 49 9.44 2.91 28.71
N LYS A 50 9.15 1.77 29.36
CA LYS A 50 10.08 0.64 29.55
C LYS A 50 9.87 -0.47 28.52
N VAL A 51 8.88 -0.35 27.65
CA VAL A 51 8.58 -1.38 26.66
C VAL A 51 8.81 -0.85 25.25
N THR A 52 9.46 -1.66 24.43
CA THR A 52 9.47 -1.50 22.97
C THR A 52 8.61 -2.59 22.37
N LEU A 53 7.56 -2.21 21.64
CA LEU A 53 6.67 -3.15 20.95
C LEU A 53 7.09 -3.32 19.49
N ILE A 54 7.43 -4.55 19.11
CA ILE A 54 7.84 -4.91 17.75
C ILE A 54 6.85 -5.93 17.21
N LEU A 55 6.25 -5.67 16.05
CA LEU A 55 5.33 -6.63 15.44
C LEU A 55 6.10 -7.77 14.78
N SER A 56 5.81 -8.99 15.18
CA SER A 56 6.16 -10.20 14.42
C SER A 56 5.03 -10.65 13.49
N SER A 57 3.81 -10.11 13.64
CA SER A 57 2.66 -10.39 12.77
C SER A 57 2.84 -9.92 11.32
N THR A 58 2.10 -10.55 10.39
CA THR A 58 1.97 -10.11 9.00
C THR A 58 1.45 -8.68 8.87
N TRP A 59 0.73 -8.17 9.88
CA TRP A 59 0.23 -6.80 9.95
C TRP A 59 1.33 -5.74 9.78
N ARG A 60 2.58 -6.06 10.16
CA ARG A 60 3.73 -5.15 10.00
C ARG A 60 4.01 -4.73 8.56
N ASN A 61 3.56 -5.53 7.59
CA ASN A 61 3.73 -5.25 6.16
C ASN A 61 2.70 -4.23 5.62
N PHE A 62 1.70 -3.87 6.43
CA PHE A 62 0.55 -3.06 6.02
C PHE A 62 0.44 -1.82 6.91
N PRO A 63 0.97 -0.65 6.49
CA PRO A 63 0.99 0.56 7.31
C PRO A 63 -0.39 1.00 7.83
N GLU A 64 -1.46 0.73 7.07
CA GLU A 64 -2.84 0.96 7.48
C GLU A 64 -3.28 0.05 8.64
N GLN A 65 -2.83 -1.21 8.68
CA GLN A 65 -3.13 -2.12 9.78
C GLN A 65 -2.37 -1.73 11.05
N VAL A 66 -1.11 -1.31 10.92
CA VAL A 66 -0.33 -0.76 12.04
C VAL A 66 -0.99 0.50 12.59
N ARG A 67 -1.46 1.42 11.72
CA ARG A 67 -2.22 2.60 12.14
C ARG A 67 -3.53 2.23 12.83
N ARG A 68 -4.27 1.25 12.29
CA ARG A 68 -5.52 0.74 12.88
C ARG A 68 -5.27 0.19 14.28
N LEU A 69 -4.24 -0.64 14.45
CA LEU A 69 -3.83 -1.21 15.72
C LEU A 69 -3.50 -0.11 16.74
N ASN A 70 -2.58 0.80 16.40
CA ASN A 70 -2.17 1.87 17.30
C ASN A 70 -3.36 2.76 17.70
N ALA A 71 -4.24 3.11 16.76
CA ALA A 71 -5.45 3.89 17.06
C ALA A 71 -6.41 3.14 17.98
N PHE A 72 -6.55 1.82 17.81
CA PHE A 72 -7.40 0.99 18.65
C PHE A 72 -6.83 0.85 20.07
N VAL A 73 -5.51 0.63 20.19
CA VAL A 73 -4.81 0.55 21.48
C VAL A 73 -4.96 1.87 22.24
N GLU A 74 -4.63 2.99 21.61
CA GLU A 74 -4.78 4.33 22.20
C GLU A 74 -6.22 4.60 22.65
N LYS A 75 -7.21 4.25 21.83
CA LYS A 75 -8.62 4.40 22.20
C LYS A 75 -9.02 3.55 23.41
N THR A 76 -8.40 2.38 23.57
CA THR A 76 -8.80 1.39 24.59
C THR A 76 -8.14 1.65 25.94
N VAL A 77 -6.85 1.98 25.94
CA VAL A 77 -6.02 2.10 27.16
C VAL A 77 -5.24 3.41 27.25
N GLY A 78 -5.45 4.36 26.33
CA GLY A 78 -4.65 5.58 26.23
C GLY A 78 -3.17 5.25 26.03
N GLY A 79 -2.29 6.02 26.67
CA GLY A 79 -0.84 5.79 26.66
C GLY A 79 -0.34 4.64 27.53
N GLY A 80 -1.22 3.73 27.98
CA GLY A 80 -0.86 2.59 28.84
C GLY A 80 -0.08 1.48 28.13
N VAL A 81 -0.14 1.42 26.79
CA VAL A 81 0.65 0.52 25.95
C VAL A 81 1.36 1.39 24.91
N PRO A 82 2.69 1.24 24.71
CA PRO A 82 3.40 2.05 23.74
C PRO A 82 2.92 1.72 22.31
N ALA A 83 2.94 2.72 21.44
CA ALA A 83 2.72 2.49 20.02
C ALA A 83 3.78 1.53 19.47
N VAL A 84 3.40 0.75 18.45
CA VAL A 84 4.31 -0.13 17.73
C VAL A 84 5.51 0.67 17.21
N ALA A 85 6.72 0.26 17.60
CA ALA A 85 7.97 0.92 17.23
C ALA A 85 8.52 0.42 15.89
N GLY A 86 8.15 -0.80 15.48
CA GLY A 86 8.60 -1.40 14.23
C GLY A 86 8.06 -2.82 14.05
N GLY A 87 8.66 -3.57 13.15
CA GLY A 87 8.35 -4.97 12.94
C GLY A 87 9.60 -5.80 12.65
N THR A 88 9.49 -7.11 12.82
CA THR A 88 10.53 -8.04 12.39
C THR A 88 10.70 -7.96 10.85
N PRO A 89 11.87 -8.33 10.30
CA PRO A 89 12.05 -8.45 8.86
C PRO A 89 10.98 -9.35 8.22
N ASN A 90 10.66 -9.12 6.96
CA ASN A 90 9.75 -9.99 6.22
C ASN A 90 10.54 -11.15 5.62
N GLY A 91 10.38 -12.35 6.16
CA GLY A 91 11.08 -13.55 5.72
C GLY A 91 12.58 -13.57 6.04
N THR A 92 13.18 -14.74 5.78
CA THR A 92 14.59 -15.00 6.07
C THR A 92 15.39 -15.48 4.86
N PRO A 93 16.42 -14.74 4.39
CA PRO A 93 17.28 -15.20 3.29
C PRO A 93 18.08 -16.46 3.66
N LYS A 94 18.48 -16.55 4.94
CA LYS A 94 19.10 -17.73 5.55
C LYS A 94 18.04 -18.40 6.41
N THR A 95 17.54 -19.55 5.96
CA THR A 95 16.59 -20.38 6.70
C THR A 95 17.33 -21.38 7.56
N THR A 96 17.02 -21.43 8.85
CA THR A 96 17.61 -22.41 9.77
C THR A 96 17.10 -23.82 9.43
N VAL A 97 17.99 -24.82 9.48
CA VAL A 97 17.57 -26.23 9.36
C VAL A 97 17.00 -26.67 10.69
N VAL A 98 15.75 -27.13 10.67
CA VAL A 98 15.01 -27.53 11.88
C VAL A 98 14.40 -28.92 11.72
N THR A 99 14.24 -29.63 12.83
CA THR A 99 13.81 -31.04 12.86
C THR A 99 12.42 -31.25 13.48
N TYR A 100 11.82 -30.23 14.07
CA TYR A 100 10.45 -30.29 14.60
C TYR A 100 9.40 -30.35 13.48
N TYR A 101 8.19 -30.82 13.80
CA TYR A 101 7.09 -31.05 12.84
C TYR A 101 7.54 -31.80 11.56
N PRO A 102 8.10 -33.02 11.68
CA PRO A 102 8.55 -33.78 10.52
C PRO A 102 7.42 -34.05 9.51
N ASP A 103 6.20 -34.22 10.00
CA ASP A 103 5.01 -34.57 9.23
C ASP A 103 4.18 -33.36 8.76
N ASP A 104 4.53 -32.15 9.21
CA ASP A 104 3.85 -30.91 8.81
C ASP A 104 4.86 -29.86 8.33
N ALA A 105 5.19 -29.93 7.04
CA ALA A 105 6.15 -29.03 6.43
C ALA A 105 5.68 -27.56 6.43
N SER A 106 4.37 -27.31 6.46
CA SER A 106 3.80 -25.96 6.46
C SER A 106 3.97 -25.32 7.84
N GLU A 107 3.57 -26.02 8.90
CA GLU A 107 3.75 -25.56 10.28
C GLU A 107 5.23 -25.41 10.62
N ARG A 108 6.06 -26.40 10.22
CA ARG A 108 7.52 -26.33 10.36
C ARG A 108 8.08 -25.06 9.76
N ARG A 109 7.63 -24.70 8.55
CA ARG A 109 8.08 -23.49 7.86
C ARG A 109 7.64 -22.24 8.60
N LEU A 110 6.37 -22.14 8.98
CA LEU A 110 5.82 -20.97 9.65
C LEU A 110 6.56 -20.70 10.97
N VAL A 111 6.70 -21.72 11.82
CA VAL A 111 7.40 -21.61 13.11
C VAL A 111 8.87 -21.23 12.89
N ARG A 112 9.58 -21.92 11.99
CA ARG A 112 10.97 -21.59 11.67
C ARG A 112 11.12 -20.14 11.21
N ASP A 113 10.31 -19.72 10.23
CA ASP A 113 10.41 -18.40 9.64
C ASP A 113 10.17 -17.33 10.72
N ARG A 114 9.18 -17.53 11.60
CA ARG A 114 8.90 -16.64 12.74
C ARG A 114 10.08 -16.54 13.73
N VAL A 115 10.66 -17.67 14.12
CA VAL A 115 11.81 -17.70 15.05
C VAL A 115 13.03 -17.03 14.43
N ASP A 116 13.30 -17.30 13.14
CA ASP A 116 14.43 -16.72 12.42
C ASP A 116 14.25 -15.19 12.27
N GLU A 117 13.03 -14.70 12.04
CA GLU A 117 12.71 -13.28 11.98
C GLU A 117 12.96 -12.56 13.31
N VAL A 118 12.51 -13.13 14.43
CA VAL A 118 12.72 -12.58 15.79
C VAL A 118 14.22 -12.56 16.12
N THR A 119 14.89 -13.71 15.97
CA THR A 119 16.33 -13.85 16.26
C THR A 119 17.15 -12.85 15.44
N ARG A 120 16.84 -12.74 14.16
CA ARG A 120 17.51 -11.76 13.30
C ARG A 120 17.29 -10.34 13.77
N TRP A 121 16.05 -9.97 14.09
CA TRP A 121 15.77 -8.62 14.54
C TRP A 121 16.63 -8.28 15.77
N ILE A 122 16.77 -9.23 16.71
CA ILE A 122 17.62 -9.07 17.89
C ILE A 122 19.08 -8.84 17.49
N HIS A 123 19.61 -9.63 16.56
CA HIS A 123 21.02 -9.54 16.13
C HIS A 123 21.33 -8.26 15.33
N THR A 124 20.39 -7.75 14.54
CA THR A 124 20.62 -6.57 13.69
C THR A 124 20.30 -5.24 14.37
N HIS A 125 19.71 -5.25 15.57
CA HIS A 125 19.32 -4.03 16.30
C HIS A 125 20.01 -3.90 17.66
N VAL A 126 21.18 -4.54 17.84
CA VAL A 126 21.93 -4.53 19.10
C VAL A 126 22.25 -3.12 19.59
N ARG A 127 22.49 -2.16 18.67
CA ARG A 127 22.82 -0.77 19.03
C ARG A 127 21.59 0.01 19.48
N GLU A 128 20.47 -0.19 18.80
CA GLU A 128 19.23 0.52 19.06
C GLU A 128 18.50 -0.05 20.28
N HIS A 129 18.53 -1.38 20.42
CA HIS A 129 17.81 -2.20 21.39
C HIS A 129 18.74 -3.19 22.11
N PRO A 130 19.73 -2.69 22.89
CA PRO A 130 20.68 -3.54 23.62
C PRO A 130 19.99 -4.47 24.63
N GLU A 131 18.81 -4.09 25.14
CA GLU A 131 18.01 -4.92 26.04
C GLU A 131 17.63 -6.28 25.42
N ALA A 132 17.41 -6.35 24.10
CA ALA A 132 16.94 -7.56 23.43
C ALA A 132 18.04 -8.62 23.36
N ILE A 133 19.23 -8.27 22.83
CA ILE A 133 20.36 -9.21 22.79
C ILE A 133 20.87 -9.53 24.20
N GLY A 134 20.64 -8.62 25.15
CA GLY A 134 20.93 -8.84 26.57
C GLY A 134 19.95 -9.77 27.29
N GLY A 135 18.96 -10.34 26.59
CA GLY A 135 18.03 -11.33 27.13
C GLY A 135 16.78 -10.75 27.80
N ARG A 136 16.48 -9.45 27.64
CA ARG A 136 15.27 -8.82 28.17
C ARG A 136 14.23 -8.65 27.06
N TRP A 137 13.73 -9.78 26.57
CA TRP A 137 12.70 -9.84 25.54
C TRP A 137 11.83 -11.08 25.67
N PHE A 138 10.65 -11.04 25.06
CA PHE A 138 9.86 -12.23 24.81
C PHE A 138 8.90 -12.01 23.63
N ALA A 139 8.42 -13.10 23.06
CA ALA A 139 7.41 -13.11 22.02
C ALA A 139 6.05 -13.57 22.56
N ILE A 140 4.97 -12.94 22.10
CA ILE A 140 3.59 -13.33 22.34
C ILE A 140 3.00 -13.73 20.99
N ASP A 141 2.61 -15.00 20.86
CA ASP A 141 2.17 -15.60 19.61
C ASP A 141 1.22 -16.76 19.89
N ASP A 142 0.32 -17.07 18.97
CA ASP A 142 -0.56 -18.24 19.09
C ASP A 142 0.06 -19.52 18.52
N MET A 143 1.08 -19.38 17.67
CA MET A 143 1.90 -20.48 17.17
C MET A 143 2.80 -21.07 18.26
N GLN A 144 3.12 -22.37 18.19
CA GLN A 144 3.99 -23.02 19.18
C GLN A 144 5.48 -22.80 18.86
N LEU A 145 6.04 -21.64 19.25
CA LEU A 145 7.41 -21.23 18.90
C LEU A 145 8.52 -21.83 19.79
N ASP A 146 8.20 -22.23 21.02
CA ASP A 146 9.13 -22.83 21.99
C ASP A 146 9.56 -24.27 21.69
N VAL A 147 9.08 -24.85 20.59
CA VAL A 147 9.70 -26.06 20.00
C VAL A 147 11.12 -25.78 19.48
N ASP A 148 11.45 -24.52 19.24
CA ASP A 148 12.79 -24.05 18.92
C ASP A 148 13.50 -23.57 20.19
N ASP A 149 14.69 -24.11 20.47
CA ASP A 149 15.45 -23.81 21.69
C ASP A 149 15.77 -22.32 21.86
N ARG A 150 15.83 -21.56 20.76
CA ARG A 150 16.08 -20.10 20.79
C ARG A 150 14.95 -19.31 21.46
N MET A 151 13.74 -19.88 21.52
CA MET A 151 12.56 -19.24 22.10
C MET A 151 12.33 -19.64 23.56
N ARG A 152 13.10 -20.61 24.07
CA ARG A 152 12.96 -21.14 25.44
C ARG A 152 13.17 -20.03 26.47
N GLY A 153 12.20 -19.84 27.36
CA GLY A 153 12.24 -18.77 28.38
C GLY A 153 11.93 -17.37 27.83
N HIS A 154 11.62 -17.24 26.54
CA HIS A 154 11.31 -15.99 25.86
C HIS A 154 9.99 -16.06 25.07
N PHE A 155 9.11 -17.00 25.40
CA PHE A 155 7.89 -17.22 24.63
C PHE A 155 6.65 -17.38 25.52
N LEU A 156 5.60 -16.66 25.16
CA LEU A 156 4.27 -16.75 25.74
C LEU A 156 3.27 -17.17 24.65
N LYS A 157 2.88 -18.44 24.69
CA LYS A 157 1.84 -18.97 23.79
C LYS A 157 0.45 -18.52 24.21
N THR A 158 -0.35 -17.99 23.28
CA THR A 158 -1.80 -17.79 23.45
C THR A 158 -2.61 -18.84 22.69
N GLU A 159 -3.90 -18.93 22.99
CA GLU A 159 -4.82 -19.76 22.21
C GLU A 159 -5.50 -18.92 21.14
N THR A 160 -5.39 -19.35 19.87
CA THR A 160 -5.85 -18.61 18.69
C THR A 160 -7.30 -18.11 18.80
N GLU A 161 -8.20 -18.92 19.37
CA GLU A 161 -9.63 -18.60 19.45
C GLU A 161 -10.00 -17.62 20.57
N THR A 162 -9.19 -17.52 21.62
CA THR A 162 -9.49 -16.69 22.79
C THR A 162 -8.63 -15.43 22.86
N GLY A 163 -7.44 -15.45 22.26
CA GLY A 163 -6.45 -14.41 22.47
C GLY A 163 -5.84 -14.45 23.87
N LEU A 164 -5.28 -13.32 24.29
CA LEU A 164 -4.76 -13.14 25.65
C LEU A 164 -5.82 -13.34 26.73
N THR A 165 -5.43 -14.02 27.80
CA THR A 165 -6.21 -14.31 29.01
C THR A 165 -5.47 -13.84 30.27
N GLU A 166 -6.15 -13.86 31.43
CA GLU A 166 -5.52 -13.53 32.72
C GLU A 166 -4.42 -14.52 33.11
N ALA A 167 -4.54 -15.79 32.72
CA ALA A 167 -3.50 -16.78 32.94
C ALA A 167 -2.23 -16.45 32.14
N ASP A 168 -2.38 -15.88 30.94
CA ASP A 168 -1.26 -15.45 30.12
C ASP A 168 -0.53 -14.26 30.74
N VAL A 169 -1.27 -13.34 31.37
CA VAL A 169 -0.67 -12.23 32.14
C VAL A 169 0.17 -12.79 33.28
N ALA A 170 -0.34 -13.74 34.06
CA ALA A 170 0.42 -14.35 35.16
C ALA A 170 1.72 -15.00 34.66
N ARG A 171 1.65 -15.80 33.58
CA ARG A 171 2.83 -16.42 32.96
C ARG A 171 3.81 -15.38 32.41
N ALA A 172 3.31 -14.30 31.80
CA ALA A 172 4.16 -13.21 31.31
C ALA A 172 4.95 -12.55 32.44
N LEU A 173 4.30 -12.31 33.59
CA LEU A 173 4.96 -11.71 34.76
C LEU A 173 6.05 -12.63 35.34
N GLU A 174 5.84 -13.95 35.32
CA GLU A 174 6.87 -14.93 35.70
C GLU A 174 8.08 -14.88 34.74
N LEU A 175 7.83 -14.82 33.42
CA LEU A 175 8.89 -14.65 32.41
C LEU A 175 9.67 -13.34 32.64
N ILE A 176 8.96 -12.22 32.82
CA ILE A 176 9.57 -10.90 33.07
C ILE A 176 10.43 -10.92 34.33
N ALA A 177 9.98 -11.57 35.41
CA ALA A 177 10.73 -11.70 36.65
C ALA A 177 12.01 -12.54 36.50
N SER A 178 12.06 -13.43 35.51
CA SER A 178 13.24 -14.25 35.21
C SER A 178 14.30 -13.54 34.35
N PHE A 179 13.99 -12.37 33.80
CA PHE A 179 14.91 -11.67 32.91
C PHE A 179 16.19 -11.20 33.63
N PRO A 180 17.34 -11.15 32.91
CA PRO A 180 18.57 -10.59 33.44
C PRO A 180 18.37 -9.16 33.95
N THR A 181 19.11 -8.75 34.98
CA THR A 181 19.10 -7.36 35.44
C THR A 181 19.60 -6.42 34.34
N PRO A 182 19.24 -5.13 34.36
CA PRO A 182 19.68 -4.17 33.34
C PRO A 182 21.20 -4.09 33.17
N GLU A 183 21.97 -4.29 34.24
CA GLU A 183 23.44 -4.30 34.21
C GLU A 183 23.98 -5.52 33.47
N VAL A 184 23.42 -6.70 33.73
CA VAL A 184 23.80 -7.95 33.05
C VAL A 184 23.42 -7.87 31.57
N ALA A 185 22.23 -7.37 31.26
CA ALA A 185 21.78 -7.17 29.88
C ALA A 185 22.70 -6.19 29.13
N ALA A 186 23.12 -5.08 29.76
CA ALA A 186 24.05 -4.14 29.17
C ALA A 186 25.43 -4.75 28.89
N GLN A 187 25.95 -5.58 29.80
CA GLN A 187 27.21 -6.30 29.61
C GLN A 187 27.12 -7.31 28.47
N ALA A 188 26.05 -8.10 28.42
CA ALA A 188 25.81 -9.04 27.34
C ALA A 188 25.69 -8.33 25.98
N ALA A 189 24.99 -7.20 25.91
CA ALA A 189 24.91 -6.39 24.68
C ALA A 189 26.27 -5.83 24.25
N ALA A 190 27.09 -5.36 25.20
CA ALA A 190 28.44 -4.89 24.91
C ALA A 190 29.34 -6.02 24.37
N ALA A 191 29.21 -7.24 24.92
CA ALA A 191 29.91 -8.42 24.42
C ALA A 191 29.44 -8.81 23.00
N ALA A 192 28.12 -8.78 22.76
CA ALA A 192 27.55 -9.09 21.45
C ALA A 192 28.01 -8.12 20.34
N LEU A 193 28.29 -6.85 20.66
CA LEU A 193 28.79 -5.88 19.69
C LEU A 193 30.18 -6.22 19.14
N VAL A 194 30.97 -6.97 19.88
CA VAL A 194 32.33 -7.38 19.50
C VAL A 194 32.43 -8.87 19.15
N ASP A 195 31.31 -9.61 19.19
CA ASP A 195 31.26 -11.01 18.80
C ASP A 195 31.42 -11.14 17.27
N PRO A 196 32.51 -11.78 16.78
CA PRO A 196 32.72 -11.97 15.36
C PRO A 196 31.60 -12.78 14.69
N ALA A 197 31.02 -13.77 15.38
CA ALA A 197 29.99 -14.62 14.79
C ALA A 197 28.70 -13.83 14.51
N LEU A 198 28.29 -12.97 15.45
CA LEU A 198 27.14 -12.07 15.25
C LEU A 198 27.40 -11.03 14.16
N LYS A 199 28.65 -10.56 14.04
CA LYS A 199 29.05 -9.63 12.97
C LYS A 199 29.01 -10.29 11.60
N ASP A 200 29.49 -11.52 11.48
CA ASP A 200 29.44 -12.29 10.23
C ASP A 200 27.98 -12.57 9.83
N ASP A 201 27.11 -12.94 10.77
CA ASP A 201 25.68 -13.10 10.51
C ASP A 201 25.03 -11.77 10.08
N GLU A 202 25.37 -10.64 10.72
CA GLU A 202 24.88 -9.32 10.32
C GLU A 202 25.31 -8.98 8.88
N ILE A 203 26.55 -9.28 8.50
CA ILE A 203 27.07 -9.10 7.14
C ILE A 203 26.29 -9.97 6.15
N ASP A 204 26.14 -11.27 6.41
CA ASP A 204 25.38 -12.21 5.56
C ASP A 204 23.96 -11.71 5.27
N ILE A 205 23.30 -11.18 6.32
CA ILE A 205 21.95 -10.63 6.23
C ILE A 205 21.92 -9.37 5.36
N LEU A 206 22.86 -8.44 5.60
CA LEU A 206 22.93 -7.20 4.85
C LEU A 206 23.27 -7.44 3.38
N GLU A 207 24.19 -8.34 3.08
CA GLU A 207 24.53 -8.72 1.70
C GLU A 207 23.34 -9.33 0.96
N SER A 208 22.59 -10.21 1.63
CA SER A 208 21.38 -10.81 1.05
C SER A 208 20.32 -9.75 0.75
N ARG A 209 20.11 -8.81 1.69
CA ARG A 209 19.18 -7.68 1.48
C ARG A 209 19.64 -6.74 0.37
N CYS A 210 20.94 -6.47 0.26
CA CYS A 210 21.50 -5.68 -0.84
C CYS A 210 21.25 -6.34 -2.20
N ARG A 211 21.37 -7.67 -2.31
CA ARG A 211 21.05 -8.42 -3.53
C ARG A 211 19.57 -8.32 -3.89
N GLU A 212 18.68 -8.52 -2.93
CA GLU A 212 17.23 -8.39 -3.13
C GLU A 212 16.83 -6.99 -3.59
N LEU A 213 17.30 -5.95 -2.89
CA LEU A 213 17.01 -4.56 -3.25
C LEU A 213 17.54 -4.21 -4.64
N SER A 214 18.72 -4.71 -5.02
CA SER A 214 19.27 -4.52 -6.36
C SER A 214 18.40 -5.19 -7.43
N GLY A 215 17.82 -6.35 -7.13
CA GLY A 215 16.82 -7.01 -7.97
C GLY A 215 15.57 -6.16 -8.16
N THR A 216 14.96 -5.71 -7.05
CA THR A 216 13.76 -4.86 -7.07
C THR A 216 13.98 -3.54 -7.82
N VAL A 217 15.14 -2.91 -7.64
CA VAL A 217 15.50 -1.69 -8.39
C VAL A 217 15.54 -1.97 -9.88
N SER A 218 16.12 -3.09 -10.29
CA SER A 218 16.20 -3.48 -11.71
C SER A 218 14.81 -3.73 -12.31
N GLU A 219 13.92 -4.41 -11.57
CA GLU A 219 12.53 -4.65 -11.97
C GLU A 219 11.73 -3.34 -12.10
N LEU A 220 11.85 -2.44 -11.13
CA LEU A 220 11.17 -1.14 -11.15
C LEU A 220 11.68 -0.25 -12.29
N GLN A 221 12.97 -0.29 -12.59
CA GLN A 221 13.54 0.42 -13.74
C GLN A 221 12.97 -0.09 -15.06
N GLU A 222 12.84 -1.41 -15.20
CA GLU A 222 12.24 -2.03 -16.38
C GLU A 222 10.75 -1.69 -16.51
N SER A 223 9.98 -1.77 -15.43
CA SER A 223 8.56 -1.39 -15.40
C SER A 223 8.35 0.09 -15.74
N LEU A 224 9.21 0.97 -15.22
CA LEU A 224 9.19 2.40 -15.55
C LEU A 224 9.50 2.63 -17.03
N ARG A 225 10.47 1.91 -17.60
CA ARG A 225 10.80 1.97 -19.02
C ARG A 225 9.62 1.55 -19.89
N GLN A 226 8.96 0.44 -19.57
CA GLN A 226 7.76 -0.04 -20.27
C GLN A 226 6.61 0.97 -20.18
N SER A 227 6.38 1.53 -18.99
CA SER A 227 5.34 2.55 -18.78
C SER A 227 5.57 3.81 -19.59
N ARG A 228 6.84 4.27 -19.70
CA ARG A 228 7.21 5.41 -20.55
C ARG A 228 6.95 5.13 -22.03
N GLN A 229 7.35 3.95 -22.51
CA GLN A 229 7.09 3.54 -23.90
C GLN A 229 5.59 3.47 -24.21
N ALA A 230 4.78 2.94 -23.29
CA ALA A 230 3.32 2.91 -23.43
C ALA A 230 2.71 4.32 -23.49
N LEU A 231 3.19 5.25 -22.66
CA LEU A 231 2.75 6.64 -22.70
C LEU A 231 3.10 7.33 -24.03
N GLU A 232 4.30 7.12 -24.54
CA GLU A 232 4.72 7.66 -25.85
C GLU A 232 3.87 7.11 -27.00
N ALA A 233 3.55 5.81 -26.98
CA ALA A 233 2.65 5.20 -27.96
C ALA A 233 1.24 5.79 -27.90
N LEU A 234 0.68 5.94 -26.70
CA LEU A 234 -0.65 6.55 -26.50
C LEU A 234 -0.68 8.03 -26.93
N GLN A 235 0.39 8.79 -26.67
CA GLN A 235 0.51 10.17 -27.15
C GLN A 235 0.53 10.23 -28.69
N SER A 236 1.25 9.30 -29.32
CA SER A 236 1.30 9.22 -30.79
C SER A 236 -0.07 8.88 -31.38
N GLN A 237 -0.75 7.88 -30.84
CA GLN A 237 -2.12 7.52 -31.23
C GLN A 237 -3.10 8.69 -31.02
N ARG A 238 -2.99 9.40 -29.90
CA ARG A 238 -3.83 10.58 -29.64
C ARG A 238 -3.63 11.64 -30.73
N LEU A 239 -2.40 11.92 -31.13
CA LEU A 239 -2.11 12.89 -32.19
C LEU A 239 -2.69 12.45 -33.54
N GLU A 240 -2.61 11.16 -33.87
CA GLU A 240 -3.23 10.59 -35.07
C GLU A 240 -4.75 10.75 -35.04
N TRP A 241 -5.41 10.35 -33.95
CA TRP A 241 -6.86 10.54 -33.79
C TRP A 241 -7.27 12.00 -33.84
N GLU A 242 -6.49 12.92 -33.26
CA GLU A 242 -6.77 14.35 -33.38
C GLU A 242 -6.68 14.84 -34.83
N ARG A 243 -5.74 14.33 -35.64
CA ARG A 243 -5.63 14.63 -37.07
C ARG A 243 -6.81 14.06 -37.85
N GLU A 244 -7.12 12.77 -37.67
CA GLU A 244 -8.25 12.10 -38.31
C GLU A 244 -9.58 12.78 -37.98
N ARG A 245 -9.78 13.16 -36.71
CA ARG A 245 -10.97 13.88 -36.26
C ARG A 245 -11.08 15.25 -36.93
N LYS A 246 -9.98 16.00 -37.05
CA LYS A 246 -9.96 17.29 -37.77
C LYS A 246 -10.29 17.11 -39.25
N GLU A 247 -9.75 16.06 -39.88
CA GLU A 247 -10.03 15.76 -41.28
C GLU A 247 -11.49 15.35 -41.50
N MET A 248 -12.02 14.45 -40.66
CA MET A 248 -13.43 14.06 -40.70
C MET A 248 -14.35 15.26 -40.47
N ALA A 249 -14.04 16.13 -39.50
CA ALA A 249 -14.81 17.35 -39.27
C ALA A 249 -14.81 18.28 -40.50
N ARG A 250 -13.65 18.44 -41.16
CA ARG A 250 -13.55 19.23 -42.41
C ARG A 250 -14.38 18.62 -43.54
N ARG A 251 -14.32 17.29 -43.73
CA ARG A 251 -15.12 16.58 -44.75
C ARG A 251 -16.62 16.72 -44.48
N PHE A 252 -17.02 16.57 -43.21
CA PHE A 252 -18.42 16.72 -42.80
C PHE A 252 -18.94 18.14 -43.03
N GLU A 253 -18.14 19.16 -42.68
CA GLU A 253 -18.51 20.56 -42.91
C GLU A 253 -18.66 20.88 -44.39
N ASP A 254 -17.76 20.37 -45.26
CA ASP A 254 -17.87 20.53 -46.71
C ASP A 254 -19.16 19.90 -47.28
N VAL A 255 -19.46 18.65 -46.90
CA VAL A 255 -20.70 17.97 -47.32
C VAL A 255 -21.92 18.72 -46.81
N SER A 256 -21.92 19.12 -45.54
CA SER A 256 -22.98 19.92 -44.93
C SER A 256 -23.17 21.24 -45.66
N PHE A 257 -22.09 21.89 -46.09
CA PHE A 257 -22.13 23.17 -46.81
C PHE A 257 -22.75 23.00 -48.19
N ARG A 258 -22.35 21.96 -48.93
CA ARG A 258 -22.92 21.64 -50.25
C ARG A 258 -24.42 21.36 -50.15
N LEU A 259 -24.85 20.58 -49.15
CA LEU A 259 -26.27 20.30 -48.91
C LEU A 259 -27.04 21.57 -48.55
N ALA A 260 -26.52 22.38 -47.63
CA ALA A 260 -27.15 23.64 -47.24
C ALA A 260 -27.27 24.61 -48.44
N ARG A 261 -26.22 24.75 -49.23
CA ARG A 261 -26.20 25.56 -50.45
C ARG A 261 -27.31 25.14 -51.41
N TYR A 262 -27.45 23.83 -51.67
CA TYR A 262 -28.49 23.28 -52.53
C TYR A 262 -29.90 23.52 -51.97
N ASP A 263 -30.13 23.20 -50.69
CA ASP A 263 -31.44 23.36 -50.06
C ASP A 263 -31.90 24.81 -49.96
N PHE A 264 -30.98 25.73 -49.65
CA PHE A 264 -31.30 27.15 -49.56
C PHE A 264 -31.51 27.78 -50.94
N ALA A 265 -30.77 27.38 -51.99
CA ALA A 265 -30.96 27.90 -53.34
C ALA A 265 -32.37 27.61 -53.90
N LYS A 266 -33.04 26.55 -53.41
CA LYS A 266 -34.44 26.26 -53.73
C LYS A 266 -35.40 27.34 -53.23
N LYS A 267 -35.08 28.00 -52.12
CA LYS A 267 -35.98 28.93 -51.42
C LYS A 267 -35.48 30.38 -51.37
N ASN A 268 -34.23 30.63 -51.77
CA ASN A 268 -33.60 31.95 -51.75
C ASN A 268 -33.16 32.33 -53.17
N GLU A 269 -33.84 33.32 -53.76
CA GLU A 269 -33.62 33.76 -55.13
C GLU A 269 -32.24 34.40 -55.32
N ALA A 270 -31.79 35.24 -54.38
CA ALA A 270 -30.49 35.88 -54.43
C ALA A 270 -29.33 34.87 -54.46
N LEU A 271 -29.42 33.81 -53.65
CA LEU A 271 -28.44 32.71 -53.65
C LEU A 271 -28.47 31.94 -54.99
N ARG A 272 -29.65 31.72 -55.58
CA ARG A 272 -29.80 31.04 -56.87
C ARG A 272 -29.17 31.84 -58.01
N THR A 273 -29.45 33.14 -58.08
CA THR A 273 -28.88 34.05 -59.08
C THR A 273 -27.35 34.14 -58.94
N ALA A 274 -26.85 34.21 -57.70
CA ALA A 274 -25.42 34.22 -57.44
C ALA A 274 -24.72 32.92 -57.90
N LEU A 275 -25.37 31.75 -57.73
CA LEU A 275 -24.84 30.47 -58.21
C LEU A 275 -24.82 30.37 -59.74
N ALA A 276 -25.86 30.85 -60.42
CA ALA A 276 -25.88 30.88 -61.90
C ALA A 276 -24.81 31.82 -62.46
N ALA A 277 -24.61 32.99 -61.83
CA ALA A 277 -23.55 33.93 -62.20
C ALA A 277 -22.14 33.37 -61.96
N LEU A 278 -21.98 32.41 -61.04
CA LEU A 278 -20.68 31.81 -60.74
C LEU A 278 -20.14 30.97 -61.90
N GLU A 279 -21.01 30.37 -62.72
CA GLU A 279 -20.63 29.52 -63.86
C GLU A 279 -19.87 30.30 -64.95
N SER A 280 -20.12 31.60 -65.09
CA SER A 280 -19.48 32.46 -66.09
C SER A 280 -18.26 33.23 -65.57
N LYS A 281 -17.89 33.07 -64.28
CA LYS A 281 -16.77 33.79 -63.66
C LYS A 281 -15.52 32.91 -63.54
N THR A 282 -14.36 33.53 -63.75
CA THR A 282 -13.03 32.90 -63.63
C THR A 282 -12.09 33.72 -62.74
N GLY A 283 -11.00 33.10 -62.28
CA GLY A 283 -9.94 33.77 -61.53
C GLY A 283 -10.42 34.49 -60.26
N LYS A 284 -9.92 35.71 -60.04
CA LYS A 284 -10.17 36.50 -58.82
C LYS A 284 -11.65 36.83 -58.60
N GLU A 285 -12.40 37.09 -59.67
CA GLU A 285 -13.83 37.40 -59.58
C GLU A 285 -14.65 36.21 -59.10
N ARG A 286 -14.31 35.01 -59.60
CA ARG A 286 -14.93 33.76 -59.17
C ARG A 286 -14.73 33.54 -57.67
N HIS A 287 -13.51 33.69 -57.18
CA HIS A 287 -13.19 33.52 -55.76
C HIS A 287 -13.91 34.54 -54.86
N ALA A 288 -13.99 35.80 -55.30
CA ALA A 288 -14.74 36.82 -54.56
C ALA A 288 -16.24 36.47 -54.46
N LEU A 289 -16.83 35.95 -55.54
CA LEU A 289 -18.23 35.53 -55.56
C LEU A 289 -18.45 34.25 -54.73
N GLU A 290 -17.57 33.26 -54.80
CA GLU A 290 -17.59 32.05 -53.94
C GLU A 290 -17.55 32.42 -52.46
N SER A 291 -16.68 33.37 -52.07
CA SER A 291 -16.59 33.85 -50.70
C SER A 291 -17.90 34.51 -50.23
N ARG A 292 -18.54 35.32 -51.09
CA ARG A 292 -19.83 35.96 -50.76
C ARG A 292 -20.97 34.95 -50.66
N ILE A 293 -21.00 33.96 -51.57
CA ILE A 293 -21.97 32.85 -51.52
C ILE A 293 -21.82 32.06 -50.21
N LYS A 294 -20.57 31.80 -49.79
CA LYS A 294 -20.31 31.11 -48.52
C LYS A 294 -20.89 31.87 -47.32
N VAL A 295 -20.59 33.17 -47.22
CA VAL A 295 -21.13 34.04 -46.16
C VAL A 295 -22.66 34.02 -46.16
N LEU A 296 -23.30 34.14 -47.33
CA LEU A 296 -24.76 34.10 -47.43
C LEU A 296 -25.35 32.77 -46.95
N VAL A 297 -24.75 31.63 -47.34
CA VAL A 297 -25.18 30.30 -46.88
C VAL A 297 -25.02 30.15 -45.37
N ASP A 298 -23.93 30.64 -44.78
CA ASP A 298 -23.71 30.57 -43.34
C ASP A 298 -24.71 31.44 -42.54
N LEU A 299 -25.06 32.62 -43.05
CA LEU A 299 -26.12 33.45 -42.46
C LEU A 299 -27.48 32.76 -42.52
N LEU A 300 -27.80 32.09 -43.63
CA LEU A 300 -29.06 31.33 -43.77
C LEU A 300 -29.10 30.11 -42.84
N ARG A 301 -27.97 29.43 -42.63
CA ARG A 301 -27.84 28.35 -41.62
C ARG A 301 -28.08 28.88 -40.21
N ALA A 302 -27.44 30.00 -39.84
CA ALA A 302 -27.61 30.64 -38.53
C ALA A 302 -29.08 31.04 -38.30
N LYS A 303 -29.72 31.67 -39.30
CA LYS A 303 -31.14 32.02 -39.26
C LYS A 303 -32.01 30.77 -39.00
N LYS A 304 -31.82 29.69 -39.77
CA LYS A 304 -32.57 28.43 -39.59
C LYS A 304 -32.37 27.81 -38.20
N ALA A 305 -31.16 27.90 -37.64
CA ALA A 305 -30.86 27.41 -36.30
C ALA A 305 -31.56 28.23 -35.20
N LEU A 306 -31.59 29.56 -35.34
CA LEU A 306 -32.32 30.46 -34.45
C LEU A 306 -33.82 30.20 -34.50
N GLU A 307 -34.39 30.04 -35.70
CA GLU A 307 -35.81 29.69 -35.89
C GLU A 307 -36.15 28.34 -35.23
N LYS A 308 -35.29 27.32 -35.39
CA LYS A 308 -35.48 26.02 -34.72
C LYS A 308 -35.43 26.14 -33.21
N THR A 309 -34.52 26.95 -32.67
CA THR A 309 -34.39 27.20 -31.23
C THR A 309 -35.60 27.95 -30.66
N ALA A 310 -36.06 29.00 -31.36
CA ALA A 310 -37.26 29.74 -30.99
C ALA A 310 -38.50 28.83 -30.97
N ARG A 311 -38.69 28.00 -32.00
CA ARG A 311 -39.78 27.01 -32.05
C ARG A 311 -39.70 25.97 -30.94
N LYS A 312 -38.50 25.55 -30.53
CA LYS A 312 -38.33 24.63 -29.39
C LYS A 312 -38.66 25.29 -28.06
N ARG A 313 -38.27 26.56 -27.86
CA ARG A 313 -38.60 27.33 -26.65
C ARG A 313 -40.10 27.57 -26.50
N GLN A 314 -40.81 27.81 -27.61
CA GLN A 314 -42.27 27.93 -27.62
C GLN A 314 -43.01 26.60 -27.33
N LYS A 315 -42.34 25.44 -27.45
CA LYS A 315 -42.95 24.11 -27.27
C LYS A 315 -42.63 23.43 -25.94
N ARG A 316 -41.78 24.01 -25.08
CA ARG A 316 -41.61 23.53 -23.70
C ARG A 316 -42.62 24.27 -22.82
N PRO A 317 -43.68 23.61 -22.30
CA PRO A 317 -44.53 24.22 -21.30
C PRO A 317 -43.72 24.44 -20.02
N GLN A 318 -44.03 25.53 -19.29
CA GLN A 318 -43.57 25.74 -17.92
C GLN A 318 -44.10 24.66 -16.99
#